data_AF-A0AAV5S9D4-F1
#
_entry.id   AF-A0AAV5S9D4-F1
#
_cell.length_a   1.000
_cell.length_b   1.000
_cell.length_c   1.000
_cell.angle_alpha   90.00
_cell.angle_beta   90.00
_cell.angle_gamma   90.00
#
_symmetry.space_group_name_H-M   'P 1'
#
loop_
_entity.id
_entity.type
_entity.pdbx_description
1 polymer ?
#
loop_
_entity_poly.entity_id
_entity_poly.type
_entity_poly.pdbx_seq_one_letter_code
_entity_poly.pdbx_strand_id
1 'polypeptide(L)'
;MSSVFTKRLLREWKAISARNSSEPSLYVLQPQDSNLHIWHLVITNPATTEEIYLQFFISFEDSSRVTADSSPVVVLRCLTPNSLLPINRNIVLPQVGRTIVKGGMSVFVMNLWHSFFSVGASLNAIGTDPSKADPRLSQAWNRVICRSFRHYFPDLVGTLRAGDYRTIKAYSKWIRNNDSQLSKSAMNQSMHMFREHIRNASILQQTHYNDVNGTFPAAMQNKSADVASSFSYDCDNLGCTTSAYPFEMTTKFNLGTIMNSIEDTANTASNQYDVDIENMLDDSTPSYKRHKH
;
A
#
# COMPACT_ATOMS: atom_id res chain seq x y z
N MET A 1 10.75 -18.52 15.56
CA MET A 1 11.79 -18.02 14.62
C MET A 1 11.12 -17.17 13.56
N SER A 2 11.59 -15.96 13.26
CA SER A 2 10.99 -15.11 12.21
C SER A 2 11.36 -15.62 10.82
N SER A 3 10.42 -15.62 9.86
CA SER A 3 10.69 -16.06 8.49
C SER A 3 11.79 -15.23 7.81
N VAL A 4 12.52 -15.83 6.85
CA VAL A 4 13.55 -15.12 6.06
C VAL A 4 12.95 -13.90 5.36
N PHE A 5 11.71 -14.01 4.88
CA PHE A 5 11.02 -12.92 4.23
C PHE A 5 10.67 -11.78 5.20
N THR A 6 10.17 -12.09 6.40
CA THR A 6 9.91 -11.09 7.44
C THR A 6 11.20 -10.33 7.79
N LYS A 7 12.35 -11.02 7.89
CA LYS A 7 13.65 -10.37 8.10
C LYS A 7 14.04 -9.46 6.93
N ARG A 8 13.72 -9.84 5.70
CA ARG A 8 13.94 -9.02 4.50
C ARG A 8 13.08 -7.75 4.54
N LEU A 9 11.78 -7.89 4.78
CA LEU A 9 10.86 -6.75 4.91
C LEU A 9 11.33 -5.75 5.96
N LEU A 10 11.79 -6.25 7.12
CA LEU A 10 12.32 -5.40 8.18
C LEU A 10 13.59 -4.63 7.75
N ARG A 11 14.49 -5.27 7.00
CA ARG A 11 15.68 -4.59 6.45
C ARG A 11 15.30 -3.51 5.44
N GLU A 12 14.36 -3.81 4.55
CA GLU A 12 13.87 -2.84 3.56
C GLU A 12 13.17 -1.66 4.23
N TRP A 13 12.34 -1.91 5.25
CA TRP A 13 11.73 -0.85 6.05
C TRP A 13 12.78 0.10 6.64
N LYS A 14 13.78 -0.44 7.35
CA LYS A 14 14.84 0.36 7.96
C LYS A 14 15.60 1.19 6.92
N ALA A 15 15.86 0.62 5.76
CA ALA A 15 16.52 1.31 4.66
C ALA A 15 15.66 2.47 4.09
N ILE A 16 14.35 2.28 3.97
CA ILE A 16 13.41 3.32 3.52
C ILE A 16 13.28 4.42 4.57
N SER A 17 13.07 4.06 5.84
CA SER A 17 12.95 5.01 6.94
C SER A 17 14.17 5.92 7.08
N ALA A 18 15.37 5.37 6.88
CA ALA A 18 16.61 6.16 6.92
C ALA A 18 16.72 7.18 5.77
N ARG A 19 16.05 6.95 4.63
CA ARG A 19 16.07 7.86 3.47
C ARG A 19 15.04 8.98 3.57
N ASN A 20 13.90 8.71 4.21
CA ASN A 20 12.80 9.66 4.31
C ASN A 20 13.09 10.87 5.22
N SER A 21 14.23 10.91 5.91
CA SER A 21 14.55 12.00 6.85
C SER A 21 15.13 13.26 6.19
N SER A 22 15.55 13.22 4.92
CA SER A 22 16.35 14.31 4.32
C SER A 22 15.63 15.16 3.28
N GLU A 23 14.56 14.67 2.64
CA GLU A 23 13.89 15.35 1.52
C GLU A 23 12.36 15.16 1.54
N PRO A 24 11.59 16.06 0.90
CA PRO A 24 10.15 15.87 0.73
C PRO A 24 9.88 14.58 -0.04
N SER A 25 9.45 13.54 0.67
CA SER A 25 9.26 12.22 0.11
C SER A 25 7.98 12.15 -0.71
N LEU A 26 8.04 11.58 -1.92
CA LEU A 26 6.86 11.26 -2.74
C LEU A 26 5.89 10.29 -2.05
N TYR A 27 6.38 9.57 -1.04
CA TYR A 27 5.60 8.64 -0.26
C TYR A 27 6.12 8.47 1.17
N VAL A 28 5.23 8.14 2.10
CA VAL A 28 5.56 7.72 3.46
C VAL A 28 5.02 6.30 3.66
N LEU A 29 5.88 5.41 4.14
CA LEU A 29 5.58 3.98 4.27
C LEU A 29 5.86 3.51 5.70
N GLN A 30 4.87 2.87 6.32
CA GLN A 30 4.96 2.37 7.69
C GLN A 30 4.33 0.98 7.82
N PRO A 31 5.05 -0.04 8.33
CA PRO A 31 4.45 -1.32 8.66
C PRO A 31 3.57 -1.20 9.91
N GLN A 32 2.63 -2.11 10.08
CA GLN A 32 1.87 -2.26 11.32
C GLN A 32 2.75 -2.85 12.43
N ASP A 33 2.70 -2.28 13.62
CA ASP A 33 3.54 -2.67 14.77
C ASP A 33 3.38 -4.14 15.15
N SER A 34 2.14 -4.65 15.13
CA SER A 34 1.82 -6.04 15.46
C SER A 34 2.02 -7.01 14.29
N ASN A 35 2.14 -6.52 13.06
CA ASN A 35 2.20 -7.37 11.87
C ASN A 35 2.97 -6.71 10.71
N LEU A 36 4.23 -7.10 10.54
CA LEU A 36 5.11 -6.62 9.45
C LEU A 36 4.64 -7.03 8.04
N HIS A 37 3.58 -7.82 7.89
CA HIS A 37 2.99 -8.13 6.59
C HIS A 37 1.90 -7.13 6.18
N ILE A 38 1.43 -6.30 7.11
CA ILE A 38 0.46 -5.22 6.86
C ILE A 38 1.22 -3.90 6.84
N TRP A 39 0.99 -3.13 5.79
CA TRP A 39 1.67 -1.87 5.56
C TRP A 39 0.68 -0.77 5.25
N HIS A 40 1.01 0.40 5.74
CA HIS A 40 0.32 1.65 5.51
C HIS A 40 1.20 2.53 4.63
N LEU A 41 0.63 3.09 3.58
CA LEU A 41 1.35 3.87 2.57
C LEU A 41 0.55 5.11 2.24
N VAL A 42 1.18 6.27 2.33
CA VAL A 42 0.66 7.52 1.78
C VAL A 42 1.52 7.89 0.59
N ILE A 43 0.93 8.05 -0.59
CA ILE A 43 1.60 8.62 -1.76
C ILE A 43 1.06 10.02 -2.01
N THR A 44 1.95 10.94 -2.36
CA THR A 44 1.60 12.35 -2.56
C THR A 44 1.99 12.79 -3.96
N ASN A 45 1.09 13.50 -4.63
CA ASN A 45 1.41 14.20 -5.87
C ASN A 45 2.07 15.55 -5.53
N PRO A 46 3.34 15.78 -5.89
CA PRO A 46 4.04 17.02 -5.55
C PRO A 46 3.45 18.24 -6.27
N ALA A 47 2.77 18.05 -7.41
CA ALA A 47 2.17 19.15 -8.18
C ALA A 47 0.82 19.60 -7.62
N THR A 48 -0.04 18.65 -7.23
CA THR A 48 -1.41 18.95 -6.78
C THR A 48 -1.57 18.90 -5.26
N THR A 49 -0.60 18.34 -4.52
CA THR A 49 -0.71 18.00 -3.09
C THR A 49 -1.78 16.96 -2.75
N GLU A 50 -2.34 16.29 -3.76
CA GLU A 50 -3.26 15.17 -3.57
C GLU A 50 -2.57 14.01 -2.83
N GLU A 51 -3.24 13.48 -1.82
CA GLU A 51 -2.74 12.37 -0.99
C GLU A 51 -3.60 11.13 -1.22
N ILE A 52 -2.99 9.98 -1.52
CA ILE A 52 -3.68 8.70 -1.55
C ILE A 52 -3.14 7.82 -0.41
N TYR A 53 -4.02 7.49 0.52
CA TYR A 53 -3.76 6.56 1.61
C TYR A 53 -4.18 5.14 1.22
N LEU A 54 -3.19 4.25 1.25
CA LEU A 54 -3.29 2.85 0.90
C LEU A 54 -2.93 2.00 2.11
N GLN A 55 -3.56 0.84 2.20
CA GLN A 55 -3.14 -0.26 3.05
C GLN A 55 -2.88 -1.47 2.16
N PHE A 56 -1.80 -2.21 2.40
CA PHE A 56 -1.60 -3.48 1.71
C PHE A 56 -1.08 -4.57 2.63
N PHE A 57 -1.47 -5.79 2.30
CA PHE A 57 -1.05 -7.01 2.96
C PHE A 57 -0.22 -7.87 2.01
N ILE A 58 0.88 -8.43 2.50
CA ILE A 58 1.78 -9.30 1.74
C ILE A 58 1.76 -10.71 2.34
N SER A 59 1.14 -11.65 1.64
CA SER A 59 1.09 -13.06 2.03
C SER A 59 2.05 -13.90 1.20
N PHE A 60 2.65 -14.91 1.81
CA PHE A 60 3.29 -16.01 1.09
C PHE A 60 2.36 -17.22 1.11
N GLU A 61 2.33 -17.95 0.00
CA GLU A 61 1.75 -19.28 0.02
C GLU A 61 2.68 -20.20 0.83
N ASP A 62 2.07 -21.12 1.58
CA ASP A 62 2.62 -21.91 2.70
C ASP A 62 4.16 -22.05 2.78
N SER A 63 4.73 -21.56 3.89
CA SER A 63 6.17 -21.53 4.17
C SER A 63 6.87 -22.89 4.20
N SER A 64 6.11 -24.00 4.18
CA SER A 64 6.63 -25.36 4.14
C SER A 64 7.04 -25.81 2.73
N ARG A 65 6.59 -25.12 1.66
CA ARG A 65 6.92 -25.42 0.25
C ARG A 65 7.22 -24.16 -0.57
N VAL A 66 8.06 -23.28 -0.03
CA VAL A 66 8.62 -22.16 -0.80
C VAL A 66 9.51 -22.75 -1.90
N THR A 67 8.94 -23.01 -3.06
CA THR A 67 9.72 -23.22 -4.28
C THR A 67 10.34 -21.88 -4.67
N ALA A 68 11.48 -21.91 -5.37
CA ALA A 68 12.14 -20.69 -5.84
C ALA A 68 11.21 -19.76 -6.65
N ASP A 69 10.09 -20.29 -7.14
CA ASP A 69 9.11 -19.61 -7.98
C ASP A 69 7.88 -19.07 -7.23
N SER A 70 7.74 -19.33 -5.92
CA SER A 70 6.58 -18.85 -5.16
C SER A 70 6.65 -17.33 -4.98
N SER A 71 5.77 -16.58 -5.66
CA SER A 71 5.66 -15.13 -5.51
C SER A 71 4.60 -14.76 -4.46
N PRO A 72 4.83 -13.76 -3.61
CA PRO A 72 3.83 -13.35 -2.64
C PRO A 72 2.55 -12.85 -3.31
N VAL A 73 1.43 -13.02 -2.63
CA VAL A 73 0.18 -12.38 -3.00
C VAL A 73 0.10 -11.06 -2.26
N VAL A 74 -0.08 -9.97 -3.02
CA VAL A 74 -0.31 -8.63 -2.47
C VAL A 74 -1.80 -8.33 -2.53
N VAL A 75 -2.40 -7.96 -1.40
CA VAL A 75 -3.78 -7.45 -1.33
C VAL A 75 -3.71 -5.98 -0.99
N LEU A 76 -4.19 -5.12 -1.88
CA LEU A 76 -4.21 -3.67 -1.74
C LEU A 76 -5.62 -3.19 -1.38
N ARG A 77 -5.74 -2.21 -0.49
CA ARG A 77 -6.96 -1.51 -0.13
C ARG A 77 -6.71 -0.01 -0.22
N CYS A 78 -7.51 0.70 -1.01
CA CYS A 78 -7.45 2.15 -1.08
C CYS A 78 -8.40 2.75 -0.05
N LEU A 79 -7.92 3.64 0.82
CA LEU A 79 -8.71 4.24 1.90
C LEU A 79 -9.18 5.65 1.55
N THR A 80 -8.52 6.28 0.58
CA THR A 80 -8.87 7.62 0.10
C THR A 80 -9.72 7.57 -1.17
N PRO A 81 -10.76 8.41 -1.28
CA PRO A 81 -11.48 8.64 -2.52
C PRO A 81 -10.54 8.99 -3.67
N ASN A 82 -10.73 8.31 -4.79
CA ASN A 82 -9.92 8.48 -6.00
C ASN A 82 -10.68 7.94 -7.22
N SER A 83 -10.14 8.17 -8.41
CA SER A 83 -10.76 7.78 -9.69
C SER A 83 -10.41 6.37 -10.18
N LEU A 84 -9.41 5.72 -9.59
CA LEU A 84 -8.85 4.47 -10.08
C LEU A 84 -9.38 3.24 -9.34
N LEU A 85 -9.39 3.31 -8.02
CA LEU A 85 -9.67 2.19 -7.13
C LEU A 85 -10.91 2.45 -6.29
N PRO A 86 -11.79 1.45 -6.10
CA PRO A 86 -12.87 1.53 -5.13
C PRO A 86 -12.33 1.81 -3.73
N ILE A 87 -12.99 2.74 -3.04
CA ILE A 87 -12.70 3.04 -1.65
C ILE A 87 -13.05 1.82 -0.80
N ASN A 88 -12.15 1.50 0.13
CA ASN A 88 -12.31 0.51 1.16
C ASN A 88 -12.52 -0.94 0.68
N ARG A 89 -12.18 -1.26 -0.58
CA ARG A 89 -12.29 -2.62 -1.12
C ARG A 89 -10.93 -3.28 -1.31
N ASN A 90 -10.90 -4.59 -1.10
CA ASN A 90 -9.71 -5.41 -1.29
C ASN A 90 -9.48 -5.69 -2.78
N ILE A 91 -8.24 -5.49 -3.21
CA ILE A 91 -7.78 -5.66 -4.58
C ILE A 91 -6.58 -6.61 -4.55
N VAL A 92 -6.76 -7.81 -5.07
CA VAL A 92 -5.67 -8.78 -5.18
C VAL A 92 -4.80 -8.43 -6.38
N LEU A 93 -3.49 -8.35 -6.16
CA LEU A 93 -2.45 -7.99 -7.11
C LEU A 93 -1.40 -9.12 -7.20
N PRO A 94 -1.75 -10.28 -7.78
CA PRO A 94 -0.90 -11.48 -7.73
C PRO A 94 0.43 -11.28 -8.49
N GLN A 95 0.42 -10.52 -9.58
CA GLN A 95 1.61 -10.31 -10.41
C GLN A 95 2.66 -9.40 -9.75
N VAL A 96 2.24 -8.61 -8.75
CA VAL A 96 3.08 -7.59 -8.13
C VAL A 96 3.99 -8.17 -7.06
N GLY A 97 3.68 -9.36 -6.53
CA GLY A 97 4.54 -10.03 -5.59
C GLY A 97 5.95 -10.27 -6.14
N ARG A 98 6.06 -10.56 -7.44
CA ARG A 98 7.36 -10.71 -8.12
C ARG A 98 8.17 -9.41 -8.10
N THR A 99 7.50 -8.26 -8.23
CA THR A 99 8.14 -6.94 -8.17
C THR A 99 8.72 -6.70 -6.78
N ILE A 100 8.01 -7.05 -5.71
CA ILE A 100 8.53 -6.95 -4.34
C ILE A 100 9.73 -7.89 -4.15
N VAL A 101 9.65 -9.13 -4.64
CA VAL A 101 10.76 -10.09 -4.48
C VAL A 101 11.99 -9.69 -5.29
N LYS A 102 11.84 -9.18 -6.52
CA LYS A 102 12.97 -8.83 -7.39
C LYS A 102 13.48 -7.40 -7.16
N GLY A 103 12.59 -6.42 -7.16
CA GLY A 103 12.91 -4.99 -7.06
C GLY A 103 12.82 -4.41 -5.65
N GLY A 104 12.22 -5.14 -4.70
CA GLY A 104 11.99 -4.64 -3.34
C GLY A 104 10.80 -3.70 -3.22
N MET A 105 10.55 -3.27 -1.99
CA MET A 105 9.40 -2.47 -1.61
C MET A 105 9.40 -1.08 -2.25
N SER A 106 10.56 -0.42 -2.33
CA SER A 106 10.66 0.92 -2.94
C SER A 106 10.19 0.92 -4.40
N VAL A 107 10.61 -0.08 -5.18
CA VAL A 107 10.21 -0.24 -6.58
C VAL A 107 8.70 -0.48 -6.71
N PHE A 108 8.15 -1.35 -5.86
CA PHE A 108 6.71 -1.57 -5.80
C PHE A 108 5.93 -0.28 -5.50
N VAL A 109 6.37 0.49 -4.50
CA VAL A 109 5.72 1.75 -4.11
C VAL A 109 5.80 2.79 -5.25
N MET A 110 6.93 2.89 -5.93
CA MET A 110 7.06 3.77 -7.10
C MET A 110 6.12 3.36 -8.24
N ASN A 111 5.95 2.06 -8.49
CA ASN A 111 4.98 1.60 -9.49
C ASN A 111 3.55 1.95 -9.11
N LEU A 112 3.19 1.88 -7.82
CA LEU A 112 1.91 2.39 -7.34
C LEU A 112 1.79 3.90 -7.58
N TRP A 113 2.81 4.67 -7.19
CA TRP A 113 2.82 6.13 -7.40
C TRP A 113 2.58 6.50 -8.87
N HIS A 114 3.29 5.84 -9.80
CA HIS A 114 3.09 6.06 -11.24
C HIS A 114 1.69 5.63 -11.71
N SER A 115 1.12 4.58 -11.14
CA SER A 115 -0.24 4.14 -11.48
C SER A 115 -1.29 5.19 -11.11
N PHE A 116 -1.09 5.89 -9.98
CA PHE A 116 -2.00 6.95 -9.53
C PHE A 116 -1.77 8.28 -10.24
N PHE A 117 -0.51 8.65 -10.54
CA PHE A 117 -0.17 10.01 -10.95
C PHE A 117 0.51 10.14 -12.33
N SER A 118 0.93 9.05 -12.98
CA SER A 118 1.56 9.08 -14.32
C SER A 118 0.63 8.70 -15.46
N VAL A 119 -0.42 7.92 -15.21
CA VAL A 119 -1.58 7.93 -16.10
C VAL A 119 -2.09 9.37 -16.09
N GLY A 120 -2.37 9.96 -17.25
CA GLY A 120 -2.92 11.32 -17.38
C GLY A 120 -4.32 11.47 -16.77
N ALA A 121 -4.49 11.11 -15.49
CA ALA A 121 -5.68 11.11 -14.66
C ALA A 121 -6.16 12.53 -14.33
N SER A 122 -5.71 13.52 -15.10
CA SER A 122 -6.59 14.56 -15.63
C SER A 122 -7.58 13.94 -16.64
N LEU A 123 -8.29 12.88 -16.26
CA LEU A 123 -9.59 12.54 -16.84
C LEU A 123 -10.62 13.49 -16.23
N ASN A 124 -10.39 14.79 -16.47
CA ASN A 124 -11.43 15.78 -16.51
C ASN A 124 -12.44 15.32 -17.56
N ALA A 125 -13.48 14.57 -17.16
CA ALA A 125 -14.75 14.33 -17.87
C ALA A 125 -15.19 12.87 -17.86
N ILE A 126 -15.82 12.43 -16.78
CA ILE A 126 -17.14 11.82 -16.92
C ILE A 126 -18.05 12.46 -15.86
N GLY A 127 -18.76 13.52 -16.30
CA GLY A 127 -20.03 14.04 -15.78
C GLY A 127 -20.20 14.32 -14.27
N THR A 128 -20.22 15.61 -13.92
CA THR A 128 -21.07 16.19 -12.85
C THR A 128 -20.92 15.69 -11.39
N ASP A 129 -19.74 15.86 -10.78
CA ASP A 129 -19.55 15.68 -9.33
C ASP A 129 -18.76 16.87 -8.73
N PRO A 130 -19.21 17.52 -7.63
CA PRO A 130 -18.47 18.57 -6.89
C PRO A 130 -17.07 18.17 -6.39
N SER A 131 -16.68 16.90 -6.52
CA SER A 131 -15.37 16.35 -6.16
C SER A 131 -14.25 16.59 -7.18
N LYS A 132 -14.53 17.28 -8.30
CA LYS A 132 -13.47 17.64 -9.25
C LYS A 132 -12.46 18.61 -8.62
N ALA A 133 -11.37 17.99 -8.16
CA ALA A 133 -10.03 18.53 -7.98
C ALA A 133 -9.79 19.47 -6.79
N ASP A 134 -10.48 19.30 -5.65
CA ASP A 134 -9.91 19.83 -4.41
C ASP A 134 -8.95 18.79 -3.80
N PRO A 135 -7.61 18.92 -3.98
CA PRO A 135 -6.66 18.03 -3.32
C PRO A 135 -6.83 18.04 -1.80
N ARG A 136 -7.43 19.09 -1.23
CA ARG A 136 -7.76 19.15 0.19
C ARG A 136 -8.82 18.14 0.60
N LEU A 137 -9.69 17.69 -0.30
CA LEU A 137 -10.65 16.62 0.02
C LEU A 137 -9.91 15.34 0.40
N SER A 138 -8.91 14.95 -0.40
CA SER A 138 -8.10 13.75 -0.13
C SER A 138 -7.38 13.84 1.21
N GLN A 139 -6.77 15.01 1.47
CA GLN A 139 -6.08 15.31 2.71
C GLN A 139 -7.02 15.26 3.92
N ALA A 140 -8.12 16.01 3.84
CA ALA A 140 -9.07 16.11 4.93
C ALA A 140 -9.76 14.76 5.19
N TRP A 141 -10.05 13.99 4.14
CA TRP A 141 -10.58 12.63 4.24
C TRP A 141 -9.66 11.73 5.06
N ASN A 142 -8.36 11.70 4.73
CA ASN A 142 -7.37 10.90 5.46
C ASN A 142 -7.34 11.27 6.95
N ARG A 143 -7.41 12.57 7.25
CA ARG A 143 -7.31 13.11 8.60
C ARG A 143 -8.57 12.91 9.44
N VAL A 144 -9.76 12.91 8.83
CA VAL A 144 -11.05 12.84 9.55
C VAL A 144 -11.65 11.43 9.51
N ILE A 145 -11.65 10.78 8.35
CA ILE A 145 -12.33 9.49 8.15
C ILE A 145 -11.40 8.31 8.47
N CYS A 146 -10.15 8.36 8.04
CA CYS A 146 -9.24 7.23 8.20
C CYS A 146 -8.57 7.25 9.58
N ARG A 147 -9.20 6.64 10.60
CA ARG A 147 -8.66 6.64 11.99
C ARG A 147 -7.23 6.13 12.10
N SER A 148 -6.89 5.09 11.35
CA SER A 148 -5.54 4.52 11.33
C SER A 148 -4.50 5.52 10.80
N PHE A 149 -4.89 6.49 9.98
CA PHE A 149 -3.98 7.48 9.43
C PHE A 149 -3.29 8.28 10.54
N ARG A 150 -4.02 8.71 11.57
CA ARG A 150 -3.45 9.48 12.68
C ARG A 150 -2.46 8.66 13.51
N HIS A 151 -2.70 7.36 13.61
CA HIS A 151 -1.83 6.46 14.35
C HIS A 151 -0.52 6.20 13.61
N TYR A 152 -0.59 5.95 12.30
CA TYR A 152 0.60 5.62 11.50
C TYR A 152 1.32 6.85 10.94
N PHE A 153 0.66 7.99 10.77
CA PHE A 153 1.27 9.19 10.19
C PHE A 153 0.95 10.44 11.02
N PRO A 154 1.35 10.49 12.29
CA PRO A 154 1.07 11.63 13.16
C PRO A 154 1.61 12.95 12.57
N ASP A 155 2.78 12.89 11.92
CA ASP A 155 3.43 14.06 11.31
C ASP A 155 2.67 14.61 10.10
N LEU A 156 1.86 13.77 9.43
CA LEU A 156 1.05 14.18 8.28
C LEU A 156 -0.33 14.72 8.69
N VAL A 157 -0.76 14.55 9.94
CA VAL A 157 -2.11 14.97 10.38
C VAL A 157 -2.28 16.48 10.19
N GLY A 158 -1.25 17.28 10.50
CA GLY A 158 -1.27 18.73 10.35
C GLY A 158 -2.48 19.39 11.02
N THR A 159 -2.90 20.55 10.50
CA THR A 159 -4.09 21.26 10.95
C THR A 159 -5.20 21.21 9.90
N LEU A 160 -6.40 20.79 10.33
CA LEU A 160 -7.60 20.89 9.51
C LEU A 160 -8.05 22.35 9.42
N ARG A 161 -8.49 22.74 8.24
CA ARG A 161 -8.97 24.11 7.97
C ARG A 161 -10.47 24.20 8.23
N ALA A 162 -10.93 25.44 8.46
CA ALA A 162 -12.36 25.71 8.53
C ALA A 162 -13.07 25.27 7.24
N GLY A 163 -14.17 24.53 7.39
CA GLY A 163 -14.96 23.99 6.28
C GLY A 163 -14.61 22.55 5.87
N ASP A 164 -13.45 22.01 6.25
CA ASP A 164 -13.03 20.66 5.83
C ASP A 164 -14.04 19.58 6.26
N TYR A 165 -14.52 19.63 7.50
CA TYR A 165 -15.57 18.72 8.00
C TYR A 165 -16.88 18.81 7.19
N ARG A 166 -17.27 20.02 6.76
CA ARG A 166 -18.47 20.23 5.94
C ARG A 166 -18.30 19.60 4.57
N THR A 167 -17.13 19.76 3.95
CA THR A 167 -16.80 19.16 2.65
C THR A 167 -16.82 17.64 2.73
N ILE A 168 -16.19 17.05 3.74
CA ILE A 168 -16.18 15.59 3.96
C ILE A 168 -17.58 15.06 4.20
N LYS A 169 -18.40 15.76 5.01
CA LYS A 169 -19.79 15.35 5.26
C LYS A 169 -20.62 15.36 3.98
N ALA A 170 -20.51 16.41 3.18
CA ALA A 170 -21.21 16.53 1.90
C ALA A 170 -20.78 15.42 0.94
N TYR A 171 -19.47 15.17 0.84
CA TYR A 171 -18.92 14.15 -0.04
C TYR A 171 -19.27 12.73 0.41
N SER A 172 -19.20 12.44 1.71
CA SER A 172 -19.62 11.13 2.26
C SER A 172 -21.09 10.85 1.99
N LYS A 173 -21.96 11.87 2.12
CA LYS A 173 -23.38 11.76 1.76
C LYS A 173 -23.55 11.49 0.26
N TRP A 174 -22.78 12.17 -0.58
CA TRP A 174 -22.79 11.95 -2.03
C TRP A 174 -22.38 10.52 -2.38
N ILE A 175 -21.29 9.99 -1.81
CA ILE A 175 -20.87 8.60 -2.05
C ILE A 175 -22.00 7.63 -1.70
N ARG A 176 -22.60 7.74 -0.50
CA ARG A 176 -23.68 6.84 -0.08
C ARG A 176 -24.88 6.85 -1.02
N ASN A 177 -25.24 8.03 -1.53
CA ASN A 177 -26.36 8.17 -2.45
C ASN A 177 -26.05 7.63 -3.86
N ASN A 178 -24.78 7.60 -4.25
CA ASN A 178 -24.33 7.23 -5.59
C ASN A 178 -23.64 5.86 -5.64
N ASP A 179 -23.49 5.12 -4.53
CA ASP A 179 -22.80 3.83 -4.51
C ASP A 179 -23.46 2.78 -5.44
N SER A 180 -24.77 2.91 -5.67
CA SER A 180 -25.51 2.09 -6.64
C SER A 180 -25.35 2.56 -8.09
N GLN A 181 -25.01 3.83 -8.32
CA GLN A 181 -24.89 4.47 -9.64
C GLN A 181 -23.47 4.64 -10.15
N LEU A 182 -22.46 4.59 -9.27
CA LEU A 182 -21.05 4.45 -9.63
C LEU A 182 -20.90 3.16 -10.42
N SER A 183 -21.06 3.28 -11.74
CA SER A 183 -21.27 2.14 -12.62
C SER A 183 -20.19 1.10 -12.36
N LYS A 184 -20.63 -0.11 -11.98
CA LYS A 184 -19.76 -1.28 -11.88
C LYS A 184 -18.91 -1.42 -13.15
N SER A 185 -19.42 -1.04 -14.33
CA SER A 185 -18.66 -1.09 -15.58
C SER A 185 -17.51 -0.08 -15.65
N ALA A 186 -17.74 1.18 -15.29
CA ALA A 186 -16.70 2.22 -15.31
C ALA A 186 -15.59 1.90 -14.30
N MET A 187 -15.99 1.46 -13.11
CA MET A 187 -15.04 1.05 -12.07
C MET A 187 -14.27 -0.21 -12.47
N ASN A 188 -14.93 -1.22 -13.06
CA ASN A 188 -14.24 -2.40 -13.59
C ASN A 188 -13.24 -2.03 -14.69
N GLN A 189 -13.55 -1.05 -15.53
CA GLN A 189 -12.64 -0.54 -16.55
C GLN A 189 -11.43 0.16 -15.91
N SER A 190 -11.64 1.08 -14.96
CA SER A 190 -10.53 1.72 -14.22
C SER A 190 -9.64 0.70 -13.51
N MET A 191 -10.26 -0.29 -12.86
CA MET A 191 -9.56 -1.40 -12.20
C MET A 191 -8.73 -2.23 -13.18
N HIS A 192 -9.27 -2.53 -14.35
CA HIS A 192 -8.56 -3.24 -15.41
C HIS A 192 -7.35 -2.43 -15.88
N MET A 193 -7.54 -1.13 -16.15
CA MET A 193 -6.45 -0.23 -16.56
C MET A 193 -5.36 -0.13 -15.50
N PHE A 194 -5.73 -0.04 -14.22
CA PHE A 194 -4.79 -0.03 -13.11
C PHE A 194 -3.95 -1.31 -13.04
N ARG A 195 -4.59 -2.48 -13.16
CA ARG A 195 -3.90 -3.78 -13.16
C ARG A 195 -2.92 -3.89 -14.33
N GLU A 196 -3.34 -3.47 -15.52
CA GLU A 196 -2.49 -3.49 -16.70
C GLU A 196 -1.32 -2.51 -16.59
N HIS A 197 -1.53 -1.32 -16.03
CA HIS A 197 -0.46 -0.36 -15.83
C HIS A 197 0.59 -0.89 -14.86
N ILE A 198 0.16 -1.42 -13.71
CA ILE A 198 1.05 -2.05 -12.73
C ILE A 198 1.81 -3.22 -13.35
N ARG A 199 1.13 -4.05 -14.14
CA ARG A 199 1.74 -5.18 -14.86
C ARG A 199 2.84 -4.69 -15.80
N ASN A 200 2.54 -3.68 -16.62
CA ASN A 200 3.49 -3.14 -17.60
C ASN A 200 4.69 -2.46 -16.92
N ALA A 201 4.46 -1.68 -15.86
CA ALA A 201 5.55 -1.09 -15.07
C ALA A 201 6.46 -2.17 -14.46
N SER A 202 5.87 -3.27 -14.01
CA SER A 202 6.61 -4.42 -13.48
C SER A 202 7.41 -5.19 -14.54
N ILE A 203 7.00 -5.13 -15.81
CA ILE A 203 7.73 -5.75 -16.93
C ILE A 203 8.91 -4.88 -17.36
N LEU A 204 8.69 -3.57 -17.53
CA LEU A 204 9.73 -2.63 -17.98
C LEU A 204 10.94 -2.57 -17.04
N GLN A 205 10.72 -2.74 -15.74
CA GLN A 205 11.80 -2.79 -14.78
C GLN A 205 12.58 -4.12 -14.82
N GLN A 206 11.94 -5.22 -15.21
CA GLN A 206 12.62 -6.50 -15.39
C GLN A 206 13.53 -6.50 -16.61
N THR A 207 13.13 -5.84 -17.71
CA THR A 207 13.99 -5.74 -18.91
C THR A 207 15.22 -4.90 -18.61
N HIS A 208 15.07 -3.75 -17.93
CA HIS A 208 16.21 -2.92 -17.57
C HIS A 208 17.21 -3.60 -16.61
N TYR A 209 16.75 -4.43 -15.68
CA TYR A 209 17.64 -5.17 -14.78
C TYR A 209 18.44 -6.26 -15.50
N ASN A 210 17.82 -6.92 -16.49
CA ASN A 210 18.49 -7.98 -17.25
C ASN A 210 19.55 -7.43 -18.21
N ASP A 211 19.36 -6.24 -18.78
CA ASP A 211 20.35 -5.63 -19.69
C ASP A 211 21.59 -5.13 -18.95
N VAL A 212 21.43 -4.60 -17.73
CA VAL A 212 22.56 -4.08 -16.92
C VAL A 212 23.41 -5.22 -16.34
N ASN A 213 22.84 -6.40 -16.11
CA ASN A 213 23.56 -7.58 -15.63
C ASN A 213 23.96 -8.57 -16.74
N GLY A 214 23.52 -8.36 -17.98
CA GLY A 214 23.66 -9.30 -19.10
C GLY A 214 24.85 -9.09 -20.03
N THR A 215 25.61 -7.99 -19.90
CA THR A 215 26.71 -7.69 -20.83
C THR A 215 27.96 -7.19 -20.11
N PHE A 216 28.60 -8.07 -19.33
CA PHE A 216 30.06 -7.97 -19.19
C PHE A 216 30.68 -8.74 -20.35
N PRO A 217 31.33 -8.09 -21.33
CA PRO A 217 32.10 -8.81 -22.33
C PRO A 217 33.22 -9.57 -21.61
N ALA A 218 33.27 -10.89 -21.82
CA ALA A 218 34.27 -11.81 -21.28
C ALA A 218 35.69 -11.60 -21.87
N ALA A 219 36.05 -10.37 -22.22
CA ALA A 219 37.29 -10.03 -22.90
C ALA A 219 38.02 -8.91 -22.14
N MET A 220 38.50 -9.21 -20.94
CA MET A 220 39.72 -8.58 -20.39
C MET A 220 40.26 -9.38 -19.20
N GLN A 221 40.72 -10.60 -19.47
CA GLN A 221 41.82 -11.18 -18.69
C GLN A 221 43.12 -10.57 -19.20
N ASN A 222 43.76 -9.69 -18.41
CA ASN A 222 45.16 -9.84 -18.00
C ASN A 222 45.73 -8.60 -17.28
N LYS A 223 46.38 -8.91 -16.14
CA LYS A 223 47.49 -8.20 -15.48
C LYS A 223 47.21 -6.82 -14.86
N SER A 224 47.15 -6.77 -13.53
CA SER A 224 48.34 -6.48 -12.71
C SER A 224 48.01 -6.63 -11.22
N ALA A 225 49.06 -6.98 -10.47
CA ALA A 225 49.05 -7.44 -9.09
C ALA A 225 48.86 -6.34 -8.05
N ASP A 226 48.64 -6.81 -6.82
CA ASP A 226 48.85 -6.15 -5.52
C ASP A 226 47.88 -5.04 -5.12
N VAL A 227 46.99 -5.34 -4.18
CA VAL A 227 47.15 -5.04 -2.75
C VAL A 227 46.06 -5.77 -1.98
N ALA A 228 46.50 -6.58 -1.01
CA ALA A 228 45.65 -7.26 -0.05
C ALA A 228 44.97 -6.27 0.91
N SER A 229 43.67 -6.43 1.13
CA SER A 229 43.11 -6.23 2.47
C SER A 229 41.96 -7.20 2.70
N SER A 230 42.14 -7.96 3.77
CA SER A 230 41.38 -9.09 4.25
C SER A 230 40.09 -8.67 4.95
N PHE A 231 38.97 -9.28 4.57
CA PHE A 231 37.88 -9.62 5.49
C PHE A 231 37.26 -10.94 5.03
N SER A 232 37.83 -12.05 5.51
CA SER A 232 37.22 -13.37 5.49
C SER A 232 36.41 -13.52 6.78
N TYR A 233 35.14 -13.85 6.68
CA TYR A 233 34.38 -14.44 7.77
C TYR A 233 34.06 -15.88 7.39
N ASP A 234 34.78 -16.80 8.04
CA ASP A 234 34.49 -18.22 8.05
C ASP A 234 33.08 -18.46 8.59
N CYS A 235 32.30 -19.26 7.87
CA CYS A 235 31.08 -19.88 8.36
C CYS A 235 31.23 -21.38 8.15
N ASP A 236 32.02 -22.01 9.02
CA ASP A 236 32.05 -23.46 9.13
C ASP A 236 30.94 -23.96 10.06
N ASN A 237 30.42 -25.12 9.67
CA ASN A 237 29.78 -26.14 10.47
C ASN A 237 28.43 -25.82 11.11
N LEU A 238 27.38 -26.46 10.54
CA LEU A 238 26.51 -27.35 11.30
C LEU A 238 25.92 -28.39 10.33
N GLY A 239 26.50 -29.59 10.35
CA GLY A 239 25.88 -30.78 9.79
C GLY A 239 24.65 -31.15 10.62
N CYS A 240 23.53 -31.41 9.95
CA CYS A 240 22.40 -32.07 10.57
C CYS A 240 21.89 -33.15 9.61
N THR A 241 21.99 -34.38 10.08
CA THR A 241 21.66 -35.63 9.42
C THR A 241 20.16 -35.72 9.11
N THR A 242 19.86 -36.12 7.88
CA THR A 242 18.54 -36.48 7.37
C THR A 242 18.02 -37.75 8.06
N SER A 243 16.85 -37.67 8.70
CA SER A 243 16.02 -38.85 8.99
C SER A 243 14.65 -38.68 8.34
N ALA A 244 14.31 -39.61 7.45
CA ALA A 244 13.06 -39.67 6.72
C ALA A 244 11.90 -40.15 7.61
N TYR A 245 10.74 -39.49 7.49
CA TYR A 245 9.43 -40.08 7.75
C TYR A 245 8.42 -39.58 6.70
N PRO A 246 7.52 -40.44 6.21
CA PRO A 246 6.46 -40.04 5.29
C PRO A 246 5.25 -39.58 6.09
N PHE A 247 4.70 -38.42 5.74
CA PHE A 247 3.36 -38.04 6.21
C PHE A 247 2.63 -37.30 5.09
N GLU A 248 1.69 -38.01 4.46
CA GLU A 248 0.69 -37.43 3.59
C GLU A 248 -0.37 -36.74 4.46
N MET A 249 -0.54 -35.44 4.28
CA MET A 249 -1.81 -34.78 4.57
C MET A 249 -2.11 -33.79 3.45
N THR A 250 -3.15 -34.12 2.68
CA THR A 250 -3.79 -33.26 1.71
C THR A 250 -4.71 -32.30 2.47
N THR A 251 -4.23 -31.12 2.82
CA THR A 251 -5.09 -30.03 3.32
C THR A 251 -5.34 -29.04 2.18
N LYS A 252 -6.59 -29.02 1.69
CA LYS A 252 -7.12 -27.99 0.81
C LYS A 252 -7.12 -26.66 1.55
N PHE A 253 -6.37 -25.68 1.05
CA PHE A 253 -6.27 -24.34 1.62
C PHE A 253 -7.51 -23.51 1.26
N ASN A 254 -8.17 -22.90 2.25
CA ASN A 254 -9.41 -22.15 2.07
C ASN A 254 -9.12 -20.64 2.15
N LEU A 255 -9.06 -19.97 0.99
CA LEU A 255 -8.97 -18.51 0.87
C LEU A 255 -10.04 -17.76 1.69
N GLY A 256 -11.15 -18.42 2.02
CA GLY A 256 -12.20 -17.88 2.87
C GLY A 256 -11.74 -17.49 4.28
N THR A 257 -10.79 -18.22 4.90
CA THR A 257 -10.39 -17.93 6.29
C THR A 257 -9.57 -16.64 6.41
N ILE A 258 -8.76 -16.30 5.40
CA ILE A 258 -8.00 -15.05 5.35
C ILE A 258 -8.91 -13.87 5.01
N MET A 259 -9.87 -14.06 4.09
CA MET A 259 -10.90 -13.07 3.80
C MET A 259 -11.75 -12.77 5.03
N ASN A 260 -12.16 -13.78 5.80
CA ASN A 260 -12.98 -13.61 7.02
C ASN A 260 -12.24 -12.81 8.10
N SER A 261 -10.94 -13.05 8.32
CA SER A 261 -10.15 -12.25 9.29
C SER A 261 -10.03 -10.77 8.89
N ILE A 262 -10.02 -10.47 7.58
CA ILE A 262 -9.98 -9.10 7.05
C ILE A 262 -11.39 -8.49 7.02
N GLU A 263 -12.42 -9.29 6.75
CA GLU A 263 -13.84 -8.89 6.77
C GLU A 263 -14.32 -8.61 8.19
N ASP A 264 -13.90 -9.36 9.20
CA ASP A 264 -14.26 -9.11 10.60
C ASP A 264 -13.68 -7.78 11.11
N THR A 265 -12.47 -7.42 10.67
CA THR A 265 -11.91 -6.07 10.93
C THR A 265 -12.60 -5.00 10.09
N ALA A 266 -13.05 -5.31 8.88
CA ALA A 266 -13.70 -4.37 7.97
C ALA A 266 -15.17 -4.08 8.31
N ASN A 267 -15.95 -5.08 8.74
CA ASN A 267 -17.38 -4.95 9.10
C ASN A 267 -17.54 -4.28 10.46
N THR A 268 -16.63 -4.56 11.41
CA THR A 268 -16.56 -3.83 12.68
C THR A 268 -16.20 -2.36 12.41
N ALA A 269 -15.29 -2.09 11.47
CA ALA A 269 -15.02 -0.71 11.05
C ALA A 269 -16.26 -0.09 10.37
N SER A 270 -16.89 -0.77 9.39
CA SER A 270 -18.08 -0.35 8.62
C SER A 270 -19.22 0.16 9.52
N ASN A 271 -19.66 -0.67 10.47
CA ASN A 271 -20.78 -0.33 11.35
C ASN A 271 -20.40 0.71 12.42
N GLN A 272 -19.13 0.78 12.81
CA GLN A 272 -18.60 1.82 13.70
C GLN A 272 -18.44 3.18 12.98
N TYR A 273 -18.31 3.19 11.64
CA TYR A 273 -18.24 4.45 10.86
C TYR A 273 -19.55 5.24 10.92
N ASP A 274 -20.71 4.59 10.93
CA ASP A 274 -22.00 5.27 10.95
C ASP A 274 -22.29 5.94 12.31
N VAL A 275 -21.97 5.25 13.41
CA VAL A 275 -22.19 5.74 14.78
C VAL A 275 -21.32 6.96 15.13
N ASP A 276 -20.06 6.96 14.72
CA ASP A 276 -19.12 8.01 15.13
C ASP A 276 -19.22 9.28 14.28
N ILE A 277 -19.71 9.19 13.03
CA ILE A 277 -20.06 10.38 12.24
C ILE A 277 -21.28 11.09 12.85
N GLU A 278 -22.27 10.35 13.36
CA GLU A 278 -23.41 10.95 14.06
C GLU A 278 -22.99 11.58 15.40
N ASN A 279 -22.14 10.92 16.20
CA ASN A 279 -21.68 11.45 17.49
C ASN A 279 -20.79 12.70 17.36
N MET A 280 -19.99 12.83 16.30
CA MET A 280 -19.21 14.07 16.07
C MET A 280 -20.08 15.27 15.64
N LEU A 281 -21.37 15.07 15.34
CA LEU A 281 -22.27 16.14 14.88
C LEU A 281 -23.05 16.80 16.02
N ASP A 282 -23.33 16.10 17.11
CA ASP A 282 -24.11 16.65 18.23
C ASP A 282 -23.30 17.61 19.12
N ASP A 283 -21.98 17.52 19.11
CA ASP A 283 -21.12 18.32 20.01
C ASP A 283 -20.75 19.72 19.45
N SER A 284 -21.32 20.12 18.31
CA SER A 284 -20.93 21.35 17.58
C SER A 284 -21.90 22.53 17.66
N THR A 285 -22.99 22.44 18.41
CA THR A 285 -23.81 23.62 18.75
C THR A 285 -23.37 24.23 20.08
N PRO A 286 -22.65 25.38 20.09
CA PRO A 286 -22.41 26.11 21.32
C PRO A 286 -23.74 26.61 21.87
N SER A 287 -24.14 26.09 23.02
CA SER A 287 -25.29 26.56 23.79
C SER A 287 -25.01 27.99 24.27
N TYR A 288 -25.39 28.98 23.46
CA TYR A 288 -25.44 30.37 23.91
C TYR A 288 -26.59 30.52 24.90
N LYS A 289 -26.28 30.35 26.18
CA LYS A 289 -27.15 30.79 27.27
C LYS A 289 -27.27 32.31 27.20
N ARG A 290 -28.40 32.80 26.67
CA ARG A 290 -28.81 34.20 26.80
C ARG A 290 -29.04 34.50 28.28
N HIS A 291 -28.11 35.22 28.90
CA HIS A 291 -28.39 35.93 30.14
C HIS A 291 -29.31 37.12 29.79
N LYS A 292 -30.55 37.07 30.27
CA LYS A 292 -31.43 38.24 30.37
C LYS A 292 -31.03 38.98 31.64
N HIS A 293 -30.66 40.25 31.48
CA HIS A 293 -30.72 41.26 32.54
C HIS A 293 -32.07 41.95 32.47
#